data_AF-A0A1Y1X0G4-F1
#
_entry.id   AF-A0A1Y1X0G4-F1
#
_cell.length_a   1.000
_cell.length_b   1.000
_cell.length_c   1.000
_cell.angle_alpha   90.00
_cell.angle_beta   90.00
_cell.angle_gamma   90.00
#
_symmetry.space_group_name_H-M   'P 1'
#
loop_
_entity.id
_entity.type
_entity.pdbx_description
1 polymer ?
#
loop_
_entity_poly.entity_id
_entity_poly.type
_entity_poly.pdbx_seq_one_letter_code
_entity_poly.pdbx_strand_id
1 'polypeptide(L)'
;MDYIEEGYINLKHSEFVELQSLKHRFIENRTASLWEWTRSKGTNFQCYLNYLDQFNPEGKIDNKISAIRTVLYTFNMPIKSNFFYWTLLIFILHKFNFKKPIMKLVTFHYLFRVIGDILFSITGLLEVYPINEAEHSDANDPSKITGYHCNYYGMDPFRFILTQQIGVMCGNIGEIFGDWYLLFRTKAVVKDKIAIRPVYITCAIYNLTKVAMVALHWSYSPTKLHSSVDGTYNQTEMDLFYFKFWLIQLIIIYASLIYDITVYWVLRKNVFKDFNMTTQFGFVRSFKNLSEFRIIICALIHIVFLSIVSFIIIIKFYFYYSKGYSNLNFAFDDIRNSIYGVQYYTIFIDQILLMRSSSESSAGSSEVLGTGTNNTTNGSRSLNFKFNNSNNNLYIDPNSKYQYKNLGSTPSIN
;
A
#
# COMPACT_ATOMS: atom_id res chain seq x y z
N MET A 1 46.56 -29.71 -15.13
CA MET A 1 45.28 -29.10 -14.77
C MET A 1 44.96 -29.63 -13.37
N ASP A 2 45.89 -29.40 -12.43
CA ASP A 2 46.08 -30.23 -11.24
C ASP A 2 46.23 -29.37 -9.97
N TYR A 3 45.33 -28.40 -9.80
CA TYR A 3 45.29 -27.60 -8.59
C TYR A 3 43.90 -27.69 -7.98
N ILE A 4 43.89 -28.05 -6.70
CA ILE A 4 42.79 -28.02 -5.71
C ILE A 4 41.92 -29.30 -5.67
N GLU A 5 42.48 -30.40 -5.16
CA GLU A 5 41.67 -31.50 -4.60
C GLU A 5 41.61 -31.49 -3.05
N GLU A 6 42.40 -30.67 -2.37
CA GLU A 6 42.53 -30.71 -0.88
C GLU A 6 41.64 -29.73 -0.10
N GLY A 7 40.61 -29.13 -0.70
CA GLY A 7 39.98 -27.94 -0.11
C GLY A 7 38.63 -28.08 0.62
N TYR A 8 37.86 -29.15 0.41
CA TYR A 8 36.46 -29.21 0.85
C TYR A 8 36.19 -30.45 1.69
N ILE A 9 35.81 -30.25 2.96
CA ILE A 9 35.66 -31.33 3.92
C ILE A 9 34.29 -32.04 3.77
N ASN A 10 33.26 -31.30 3.33
CA ASN A 10 31.87 -31.74 3.38
C ASN A 10 31.23 -31.97 2.00
N LEU A 11 31.93 -31.63 0.91
CA LEU A 11 31.47 -31.83 -0.48
C LEU A 11 31.98 -33.15 -1.04
N LYS A 12 31.07 -34.03 -1.48
CA LYS A 12 31.46 -35.25 -2.20
C LYS A 12 31.99 -34.89 -3.59
N HIS A 13 32.99 -35.63 -4.09
CA HIS A 13 33.54 -35.41 -5.43
C HIS A 13 32.47 -35.40 -6.54
N SER A 14 31.46 -36.28 -6.46
CA SER A 14 30.34 -36.27 -7.42
C SER A 14 29.50 -35.00 -7.37
N GLU A 15 29.25 -34.45 -6.17
CA GLU A 15 28.54 -33.17 -6.00
C GLU A 15 29.37 -32.02 -6.56
N PHE A 16 30.69 -32.04 -6.33
CA PHE A 16 31.61 -31.03 -6.86
C PHE A 16 31.61 -30.99 -8.40
N VAL A 17 31.65 -32.15 -9.06
CA VAL A 17 31.58 -32.24 -10.54
C VAL A 17 30.24 -31.68 -11.06
N GLU A 18 29.13 -31.97 -10.39
CA GLU A 18 27.82 -31.40 -10.74
C GLU A 18 27.81 -29.87 -10.57
N LEU A 19 28.36 -29.36 -9.47
CA LEU A 19 28.45 -27.92 -9.21
C LEU A 19 29.35 -27.21 -10.22
N GLN A 20 30.43 -27.84 -10.68
CA GLN A 20 31.32 -27.27 -11.69
C GLN A 20 30.60 -27.01 -13.01
N SER A 21 29.60 -27.85 -13.36
CA SER A 21 28.74 -27.61 -14.53
C SER A 21 27.93 -26.30 -14.42
N LEU A 22 27.67 -25.81 -13.21
CA LEU A 22 26.92 -24.57 -12.95
C LEU A 22 27.79 -23.31 -12.98
N LYS A 23 29.12 -23.43 -13.11
CA LYS A 23 30.05 -22.28 -13.11
C LYS A 23 29.68 -21.21 -14.13
N HIS A 24 29.14 -21.60 -15.29
CA HIS A 24 28.67 -20.66 -16.34
C HIS A 24 27.53 -19.72 -15.88
N ARG A 25 26.84 -20.01 -14.77
CA ARG A 25 25.79 -19.16 -14.18
C ARG A 25 26.33 -18.12 -13.21
N PHE A 26 27.64 -18.05 -13.01
CA PHE A 26 28.27 -17.02 -12.20
C PHE A 26 28.83 -15.92 -13.11
N ILE A 27 28.81 -14.69 -12.61
CA ILE A 27 29.33 -13.52 -13.34
C ILE A 27 30.67 -13.15 -12.72
N GLU A 28 31.73 -13.82 -13.18
CA GLU A 28 33.11 -13.63 -12.74
C GLU A 28 33.86 -12.77 -13.77
N ASN A 29 34.33 -11.58 -13.36
CA ASN A 29 35.24 -10.69 -14.12
C ASN A 29 34.82 -10.44 -15.58
N ARG A 30 33.51 -10.32 -15.84
CA ARG A 30 32.97 -10.06 -17.19
C ARG A 30 31.79 -9.12 -17.14
N THR A 31 31.57 -8.41 -18.24
CA THR A 31 30.29 -7.72 -18.46
C THR A 31 29.20 -8.75 -18.75
N ALA A 32 28.03 -8.52 -18.18
CA ALA A 32 26.87 -9.40 -18.31
C ALA A 32 25.63 -8.58 -18.61
N SER A 33 24.76 -9.15 -19.44
CA SER A 33 23.45 -8.58 -19.76
C SER A 33 22.51 -8.63 -18.56
N LEU A 34 21.45 -7.83 -18.59
CA LEU A 34 20.40 -7.84 -17.54
C LEU A 34 19.82 -9.24 -17.31
N TRP A 35 19.63 -10.02 -18.37
CA TRP A 35 19.09 -11.38 -18.29
C TRP A 35 20.08 -12.38 -17.68
N GLU A 36 21.38 -12.16 -17.85
CA GLU A 36 22.39 -12.96 -17.17
C GLU A 36 22.44 -12.63 -15.68
N TRP A 37 22.41 -11.34 -15.31
CA TRP A 37 22.35 -10.90 -13.91
C TRP A 37 21.11 -11.41 -13.16
N THR A 38 19.97 -11.52 -13.83
CA THR A 38 18.73 -12.03 -13.20
C THR A 38 18.70 -13.55 -13.09
N ARG A 39 19.55 -14.25 -13.81
CA ARG A 39 19.66 -15.72 -13.75
C ARG A 39 20.93 -16.20 -13.07
N SER A 40 21.79 -15.26 -12.64
CA SER A 40 23.05 -15.60 -12.02
C SER A 40 22.84 -16.14 -10.62
N LYS A 41 23.76 -17.02 -10.21
CA LYS A 41 23.78 -17.59 -8.85
C LYS A 41 24.73 -16.86 -7.90
N GLY A 42 25.43 -15.84 -8.37
CA GLY A 42 26.44 -15.09 -7.64
C GLY A 42 27.45 -14.45 -8.58
N THR A 43 28.41 -13.72 -8.00
CA THR A 43 29.56 -13.14 -8.73
C THR A 43 30.85 -13.91 -8.52
N ASN A 44 30.89 -14.85 -7.56
CA ASN A 44 32.05 -15.71 -7.31
C ASN A 44 31.61 -17.17 -7.04
N PHE A 45 32.05 -18.09 -7.90
CA PHE A 45 31.76 -19.52 -7.80
C PHE A 45 32.49 -20.19 -6.63
N GLN A 46 33.73 -19.77 -6.35
CA GLN A 46 34.50 -20.27 -5.21
C GLN A 46 33.80 -19.93 -3.88
N CYS A 47 33.28 -18.72 -3.74
CA CYS A 47 32.50 -18.33 -2.57
C CYS A 47 31.22 -19.16 -2.43
N TYR A 48 30.57 -19.51 -3.53
CA TYR A 48 29.44 -20.43 -3.49
C TYR A 48 29.83 -21.83 -2.99
N LEU A 49 30.97 -22.37 -3.44
CA LEU A 49 31.48 -23.65 -2.96
C LEU A 49 31.82 -23.59 -1.46
N ASN A 50 32.48 -22.53 -1.01
CA ASN A 50 32.79 -22.31 0.41
C ASN A 50 31.51 -22.23 1.25
N TYR A 51 30.47 -21.53 0.77
CA TYR A 51 29.16 -21.49 1.43
C TYR A 51 28.56 -22.89 1.57
N LEU A 52 28.59 -23.71 0.51
CA LEU A 52 28.05 -25.07 0.56
C LEU A 52 28.86 -26.01 1.48
N ASP A 53 30.17 -25.83 1.56
CA ASP A 53 31.05 -26.65 2.41
C ASP A 53 30.87 -26.36 3.91
N GLN A 54 30.38 -25.17 4.26
CA GLN A 54 30.08 -24.80 5.66
C GLN A 54 28.92 -25.61 6.27
N PHE A 55 28.07 -26.23 5.45
CA PHE A 55 26.92 -26.98 5.96
C PHE A 55 27.27 -28.44 6.25
N ASN A 56 27.11 -28.83 7.52
CA ASN A 56 26.98 -30.23 7.90
C ASN A 56 25.69 -30.84 7.29
N PRO A 57 25.52 -32.17 7.29
CA PRO A 57 24.32 -32.81 6.75
C PRO A 57 23.00 -32.29 7.34
N GLU A 58 23.00 -31.90 8.61
CA GLU A 58 21.85 -31.30 9.29
C GLU A 58 21.50 -29.92 8.72
N GLY A 59 22.49 -29.05 8.50
CA GLY A 59 22.31 -27.73 7.90
C GLY A 59 21.79 -27.80 6.46
N LYS A 60 22.21 -28.81 5.68
CA LYS A 60 21.63 -29.08 4.35
C LYS A 60 20.13 -29.41 4.43
N ILE A 61 19.70 -30.11 5.49
CA ILE A 61 18.28 -30.41 5.74
C ILE A 61 17.54 -29.15 6.21
N ASP A 62 18.12 -28.38 7.14
CA ASP A 62 17.51 -27.15 7.65
C ASP A 62 17.29 -26.11 6.55
N ASN A 63 18.24 -25.94 5.61
CA ASN A 63 18.07 -25.08 4.44
C ASN A 63 16.85 -25.52 3.57
N LYS A 64 16.65 -26.83 3.38
CA LYS A 64 15.47 -27.35 2.67
C LYS A 64 14.18 -27.08 3.44
N ILE A 65 14.19 -27.28 4.76
CA ILE A 65 13.05 -26.97 5.63
C ILE A 65 12.73 -25.48 5.59
N SER A 66 13.74 -24.62 5.63
CA SER A 66 13.61 -23.16 5.53
C SER A 66 12.96 -22.76 4.19
N ALA A 67 13.41 -23.34 3.07
CA ALA A 67 12.79 -23.09 1.78
C ALA A 67 11.30 -23.50 1.75
N ILE A 68 10.95 -24.70 2.24
CA ILE A 68 9.55 -25.16 2.34
C ILE A 68 8.74 -24.21 3.24
N ARG A 69 9.29 -23.81 4.38
CA ARG A 69 8.67 -22.88 5.32
C ARG A 69 8.40 -21.52 4.66
N THR A 70 9.35 -20.99 3.89
CA THR A 70 9.19 -19.75 3.12
C THR A 70 8.08 -19.85 2.08
N VAL A 71 7.95 -20.97 1.37
CA VAL A 71 6.84 -21.21 0.45
C VAL A 71 5.50 -21.21 1.19
N LEU A 72 5.40 -21.95 2.31
CA LEU A 72 4.18 -21.99 3.13
C LEU A 72 3.81 -20.61 3.68
N TYR A 73 4.80 -19.83 4.15
CA TYR A 73 4.59 -18.47 4.62
C TYR A 73 4.13 -17.54 3.51
N THR A 74 4.67 -17.70 2.30
CA THR A 74 4.26 -16.94 1.12
C THR A 74 2.79 -17.19 0.79
N PHE A 75 2.33 -18.45 0.82
CA PHE A 75 0.91 -18.79 0.61
C PHE A 75 -0.02 -18.25 1.71
N ASN A 76 0.50 -18.05 2.92
CA ASN A 76 -0.26 -17.49 4.04
C ASN A 76 -0.28 -15.95 4.07
N MET A 77 0.49 -15.27 3.21
CA MET A 77 0.54 -13.80 3.18
C MET A 77 -0.81 -13.12 2.95
N PRO A 78 -1.70 -13.59 2.05
CA PRO A 78 -3.02 -12.99 1.87
C PRO A 78 -3.82 -12.89 3.18
N ILE A 79 -3.74 -13.92 4.03
CA ILE A 79 -4.49 -14.01 5.30
C ILE A 79 -3.79 -13.18 6.39
N LYS A 80 -2.45 -13.15 6.39
CA LYS A 80 -1.64 -12.34 7.32
C LYS A 80 -1.67 -10.84 7.01
N SER A 81 -2.10 -10.45 5.81
CA SER A 81 -2.17 -9.03 5.44
C SER A 81 -3.07 -8.26 6.40
N ASN A 82 -2.58 -7.12 6.87
CA ASN A 82 -3.29 -6.23 7.81
C ASN A 82 -4.70 -5.83 7.34
N PHE A 83 -4.94 -5.86 6.04
CA PHE A 83 -6.22 -5.47 5.43
C PHE A 83 -7.18 -6.64 5.19
N PHE A 84 -6.78 -7.88 5.42
CA PHE A 84 -7.59 -9.06 5.10
C PHE A 84 -8.94 -9.06 5.83
N TYR A 85 -8.90 -9.00 7.17
CA TYR A 85 -10.11 -9.05 7.99
C TYR A 85 -11.05 -7.88 7.72
N TRP A 86 -10.49 -6.69 7.50
CA TRP A 86 -11.26 -5.50 7.14
C TRP A 86 -11.92 -5.61 5.76
N THR A 87 -11.21 -6.14 4.78
CA THR A 87 -11.73 -6.39 3.43
C THR A 87 -12.85 -7.43 3.47
N LEU A 88 -12.64 -8.54 4.19
CA LEU A 88 -13.64 -9.59 4.37
C LEU A 88 -14.90 -9.05 5.06
N LEU A 89 -14.73 -8.21 6.08
CA LEU A 89 -15.85 -7.57 6.78
C LEU A 89 -16.69 -6.70 5.83
N ILE A 90 -16.05 -5.87 4.99
CA ILE A 90 -16.74 -5.10 3.96
C ILE A 90 -17.46 -6.02 2.96
N PHE A 91 -16.84 -7.13 2.57
CA PHE A 91 -17.43 -8.09 1.64
C PHE A 91 -18.71 -8.71 2.20
N ILE A 92 -18.69 -9.12 3.47
CA ILE A 92 -19.86 -9.64 4.18
C ILE A 92 -20.95 -8.57 4.28
N LEU A 93 -20.58 -7.36 4.72
CA LEU A 93 -21.53 -6.25 4.89
C LEU A 93 -22.24 -5.91 3.57
N HIS A 94 -21.52 -5.86 2.47
CA HIS A 94 -22.09 -5.60 1.15
C HIS A 94 -22.74 -6.82 0.48
N LYS A 95 -22.89 -7.96 1.19
CA LYS A 95 -23.42 -9.22 0.67
C LYS A 95 -22.71 -9.65 -0.62
N PHE A 96 -21.39 -9.46 -0.67
CA PHE A 96 -20.54 -9.75 -1.83
C PHE A 96 -20.99 -9.09 -3.15
N ASN A 97 -21.66 -7.94 -3.09
CA ASN A 97 -22.12 -7.24 -4.29
C ASN A 97 -21.00 -6.41 -4.96
N PHE A 98 -20.17 -7.07 -5.75
CA PHE A 98 -19.05 -6.45 -6.50
C PHE A 98 -19.47 -5.50 -7.65
N LYS A 99 -20.78 -5.31 -7.88
CA LYS A 99 -21.25 -4.28 -8.84
C LYS A 99 -21.02 -2.86 -8.32
N LYS A 100 -20.95 -2.68 -6.98
CA LYS A 100 -20.73 -1.37 -6.35
C LYS A 100 -19.30 -0.88 -6.61
N PRO A 101 -19.09 0.39 -7.02
CA PRO A 101 -17.75 0.93 -7.28
C PRO A 101 -16.78 0.81 -6.11
N ILE A 102 -17.26 1.03 -4.89
CA ILE A 102 -16.46 0.95 -3.65
C ILE A 102 -15.90 -0.47 -3.45
N MET A 103 -16.70 -1.50 -3.76
CA MET A 103 -16.27 -2.89 -3.64
C MET A 103 -15.10 -3.21 -4.58
N LYS A 104 -15.16 -2.69 -5.81
CA LYS A 104 -14.07 -2.85 -6.79
C LYS A 104 -12.80 -2.19 -6.28
N LEU A 105 -12.91 -0.97 -5.76
CA LEU A 105 -11.79 -0.20 -5.23
C LEU A 105 -11.10 -0.93 -4.07
N VAL A 106 -11.86 -1.37 -3.06
CA VAL A 106 -11.32 -2.12 -1.92
C VAL A 106 -10.68 -3.44 -2.37
N THR A 107 -11.30 -4.14 -3.33
CA THR A 107 -10.75 -5.40 -3.89
C THR A 107 -9.42 -5.16 -4.60
N PHE A 108 -9.30 -4.13 -5.44
CA PHE A 108 -8.06 -3.82 -6.14
C PHE A 108 -6.97 -3.36 -5.17
N HIS A 109 -7.29 -2.50 -4.20
CA HIS A 109 -6.37 -2.09 -3.15
C HIS A 109 -5.78 -3.31 -2.42
N TYR A 110 -6.64 -4.20 -1.93
CA TYR A 110 -6.22 -5.41 -1.22
C TYR A 110 -5.40 -6.34 -2.12
N LEU A 111 -5.87 -6.62 -3.35
CA LEU A 111 -5.21 -7.54 -4.27
C LEU A 111 -3.78 -7.07 -4.59
N PHE A 112 -3.62 -5.81 -4.98
CA PHE A 112 -2.30 -5.27 -5.34
C PHE A 112 -1.36 -5.21 -4.14
N ARG A 113 -1.87 -4.92 -2.93
CA ARG A 113 -1.06 -4.93 -1.71
C ARG A 113 -0.56 -6.34 -1.38
N VAL A 114 -1.45 -7.33 -1.43
CA VAL A 114 -1.12 -8.73 -1.17
C VAL A 114 -0.15 -9.29 -2.20
N ILE A 115 -0.28 -8.94 -3.49
CA ILE A 115 0.69 -9.32 -4.51
C ILE A 115 2.08 -8.78 -4.16
N GLY A 116 2.17 -7.52 -3.72
CA GLY A 116 3.41 -6.95 -3.19
C GLY A 116 3.98 -7.78 -2.04
N ASP A 117 3.18 -8.05 -1.01
CA ASP A 117 3.60 -8.82 0.17
C ASP A 117 4.06 -10.25 -0.18
N ILE A 118 3.39 -10.92 -1.13
CA ILE A 118 3.77 -12.23 -1.68
C ILE A 118 5.14 -12.13 -2.38
N LEU A 119 5.36 -11.11 -3.21
CA LEU A 119 6.62 -10.92 -3.90
C LEU A 119 7.77 -10.64 -2.92
N PHE A 120 7.54 -9.89 -1.84
CA PHE A 120 8.54 -9.75 -0.79
C PHE A 120 8.82 -11.07 -0.09
N SER A 121 7.80 -11.84 0.27
CA SER A 121 7.97 -13.11 0.98
C SER A 121 8.66 -14.19 0.14
N ILE A 122 8.35 -14.31 -1.15
CA ILE A 122 8.95 -15.35 -2.01
C ILE A 122 10.45 -15.12 -2.21
N THR A 123 10.92 -13.88 -2.06
CA THR A 123 12.36 -13.58 -2.17
C THR A 123 13.19 -14.08 -0.99
N GLY A 124 12.57 -14.59 0.08
CA GLY A 124 13.28 -15.37 1.09
C GLY A 124 13.90 -16.66 0.54
N LEU A 125 13.47 -17.12 -0.65
CA LEU A 125 14.13 -18.24 -1.37
C LEU A 125 15.43 -17.81 -2.06
N LEU A 126 15.69 -16.50 -2.15
CA LEU A 126 16.82 -15.87 -2.82
C LEU A 126 17.68 -15.09 -1.81
N GLU A 127 17.80 -15.62 -0.59
CA GLU A 127 18.53 -14.95 0.50
C GLU A 127 20.05 -14.96 0.28
N VAL A 128 20.55 -16.01 -0.38
CA VAL A 128 21.98 -16.25 -0.56
C VAL A 128 22.38 -15.84 -1.97
N TYR A 129 23.30 -14.88 -2.05
CA TYR A 129 23.91 -14.46 -3.29
C TYR A 129 25.40 -14.20 -3.03
N PRO A 130 26.26 -15.21 -3.24
CA PRO A 130 27.69 -15.11 -2.94
C PRO A 130 28.37 -14.09 -3.85
N ILE A 131 29.03 -13.15 -3.20
CA ILE A 131 29.79 -12.07 -3.82
C ILE A 131 31.19 -11.97 -3.23
N ASN A 132 32.05 -11.26 -3.95
CA ASN A 132 33.32 -10.79 -3.41
C ASN A 132 33.07 -9.56 -2.53
N GLU A 133 33.77 -9.47 -1.42
CA GLU A 133 33.88 -8.27 -0.61
C GLU A 133 35.35 -7.87 -0.52
N ALA A 134 35.64 -6.63 -0.92
CA ALA A 134 36.99 -6.10 -0.89
C ALA A 134 37.43 -5.88 0.57
N GLU A 135 38.56 -6.44 0.94
CA GLU A 135 39.20 -6.16 2.22
C GLU A 135 40.11 -4.95 2.04
N HIS A 136 39.94 -3.94 2.91
CA HIS A 136 40.70 -2.71 2.87
C HIS A 136 41.74 -2.68 4.00
N SER A 137 42.98 -2.33 3.66
CA SER A 137 44.09 -2.18 4.61
C SER A 137 43.83 -1.13 5.69
N ASP A 138 43.14 -0.06 5.32
CA ASP A 138 42.89 1.12 6.14
C ASP A 138 41.45 1.57 5.91
N ALA A 139 40.70 1.79 7.00
CA ALA A 139 39.34 2.29 6.93
C ALA A 139 39.25 3.71 6.34
N ASN A 140 40.36 4.45 6.34
CA ASN A 140 40.43 5.80 5.80
C ASN A 140 40.78 5.86 4.30
N ASP A 141 41.29 4.78 3.71
CA ASP A 141 41.67 4.73 2.29
C ASP A 141 41.05 3.51 1.57
N PRO A 142 39.81 3.66 1.06
CA PRO A 142 39.13 2.59 0.34
C PRO A 142 39.80 2.23 -1.00
N SER A 143 40.80 2.98 -1.47
CA SER A 143 41.50 2.64 -2.71
C SER A 143 42.49 1.48 -2.54
N LYS A 144 42.92 1.19 -1.31
CA LYS A 144 43.95 0.17 -1.03
C LYS A 144 43.33 -1.17 -0.64
N ILE A 145 42.99 -1.97 -1.66
CA ILE A 145 42.47 -3.34 -1.50
C ILE A 145 43.63 -4.29 -1.16
N THR A 146 43.54 -4.98 -0.02
CA THR A 146 44.53 -6.01 0.40
C THR A 146 44.17 -7.40 -0.06
N GLY A 147 42.88 -7.66 -0.26
CA GLY A 147 42.37 -8.98 -0.59
C GLY A 147 40.88 -8.95 -0.85
N TYR A 148 40.34 -10.13 -1.09
CA TYR A 148 38.91 -10.35 -1.21
C TYR A 148 38.51 -11.49 -0.28
N HIS A 149 37.39 -11.31 0.41
CA HIS A 149 36.75 -12.38 1.17
C HIS A 149 35.35 -12.63 0.63
N CYS A 150 34.78 -13.77 1.02
CA CYS A 150 33.45 -14.16 0.57
C CYS A 150 32.37 -13.53 1.45
N ASN A 151 31.44 -12.82 0.83
CA ASN A 151 30.21 -12.39 1.46
C ASN A 151 29.03 -13.14 0.83
N TYR A 152 28.26 -13.84 1.65
CA TYR A 152 27.17 -14.70 1.20
C TYR A 152 25.81 -14.00 1.07
N TYR A 153 25.71 -12.78 1.62
CA TYR A 153 24.46 -12.02 1.76
C TYR A 153 24.42 -10.79 0.84
N GLY A 154 25.01 -10.92 -0.36
CA GLY A 154 24.86 -9.92 -1.40
C GLY A 154 23.39 -9.77 -1.83
N MET A 155 23.05 -8.62 -2.41
CA MET A 155 21.72 -8.42 -2.98
C MET A 155 21.61 -9.18 -4.32
N ASP A 156 20.81 -10.24 -4.35
CA ASP A 156 20.46 -10.94 -5.60
C ASP A 156 19.75 -9.95 -6.57
N PRO A 157 20.23 -9.80 -7.83
CA PRO A 157 19.61 -8.89 -8.80
C PRO A 157 18.17 -9.25 -9.16
N PHE A 158 17.82 -10.53 -9.23
CA PHE A 158 16.45 -10.98 -9.44
C PHE A 158 15.58 -10.69 -8.23
N ARG A 159 16.09 -10.92 -7.01
CA ARG A 159 15.43 -10.48 -5.77
C ARG A 159 15.17 -8.97 -5.79
N PHE A 160 16.13 -8.18 -6.23
CA PHE A 160 15.98 -6.73 -6.37
C PHE A 160 14.86 -6.37 -7.35
N ILE A 161 14.80 -6.97 -8.55
CA ILE A 161 13.70 -6.74 -9.49
C ILE A 161 12.35 -7.10 -8.86
N LEU A 162 12.23 -8.31 -8.29
CA LEU A 162 10.97 -8.79 -7.73
C LEU A 162 10.47 -7.89 -6.61
N THR A 163 11.35 -7.51 -5.68
CA THR A 163 10.97 -6.68 -4.53
C THR A 163 10.86 -5.21 -4.90
N GLN A 164 11.96 -4.62 -5.38
CA GLN A 164 12.10 -3.18 -5.54
C GLN A 164 11.41 -2.65 -6.78
N GLN A 165 11.25 -3.42 -7.85
CA GLN A 165 10.56 -2.95 -9.05
C GLN A 165 9.11 -3.41 -9.04
N ILE A 166 8.87 -4.71 -9.07
CA ILE A 166 7.51 -5.26 -9.21
C ILE A 166 6.73 -5.15 -7.90
N GLY A 167 7.32 -5.55 -6.77
CA GLY A 167 6.69 -5.50 -5.46
C GLY A 167 6.29 -4.08 -5.05
N VAL A 168 7.22 -3.14 -5.14
CA VAL A 168 6.96 -1.71 -4.88
C VAL A 168 5.96 -1.12 -5.87
N MET A 169 5.99 -1.51 -7.15
CA MET A 169 4.99 -1.08 -8.13
C MET A 169 3.58 -1.57 -7.75
N CYS A 170 3.41 -2.86 -7.45
CA CYS A 170 2.14 -3.41 -7.00
C CYS A 170 1.66 -2.71 -5.72
N GLY A 171 2.54 -2.53 -4.74
CA GLY A 171 2.23 -1.81 -3.50
C GLY A 171 1.71 -0.39 -3.76
N ASN A 172 2.42 0.41 -4.55
CA ASN A 172 2.02 1.78 -4.88
C ASN A 172 0.74 1.84 -5.72
N ILE A 173 0.51 0.89 -6.64
CA ILE A 173 -0.74 0.80 -7.39
C ILE A 173 -1.92 0.53 -6.44
N GLY A 174 -1.76 -0.40 -5.50
CA GLY A 174 -2.76 -0.67 -4.46
C GLY A 174 -3.06 0.56 -3.61
N GLU A 175 -2.03 1.34 -3.27
CA GLU A 175 -2.18 2.61 -2.56
C GLU A 175 -2.94 3.67 -3.37
N ILE A 176 -2.65 3.83 -4.67
CA ILE A 176 -3.36 4.76 -5.58
C ILE A 176 -4.86 4.42 -5.65
N PHE A 177 -5.20 3.13 -5.73
CA PHE A 177 -6.60 2.71 -5.68
C PHE A 177 -7.25 3.10 -4.35
N GLY A 178 -6.54 2.93 -3.23
CA GLY A 178 -6.98 3.35 -1.91
C GLY A 178 -7.28 4.86 -1.85
N ASP A 179 -6.42 5.71 -2.41
CA ASP A 179 -6.59 7.17 -2.38
C ASP A 179 -7.83 7.65 -3.14
N TRP A 180 -8.20 6.97 -4.24
CA TRP A 180 -9.41 7.31 -4.99
C TRP A 180 -10.68 7.19 -4.16
N TYR A 181 -10.66 6.42 -3.07
CA TYR A 181 -11.79 6.27 -2.18
C TYR A 181 -12.24 7.63 -1.63
N LEU A 182 -11.30 8.41 -1.10
CA LEU A 182 -11.60 9.69 -0.47
C LEU A 182 -12.16 10.68 -1.50
N LEU A 183 -11.61 10.68 -2.71
CA LEU A 183 -12.12 11.48 -3.83
C LEU A 183 -13.56 11.10 -4.19
N PHE A 184 -13.87 9.81 -4.33
CA PHE A 184 -15.23 9.34 -4.62
C PHE A 184 -16.20 9.68 -3.49
N ARG A 185 -15.75 9.61 -2.24
CA ARG A 185 -16.56 9.97 -1.08
C ARG A 185 -16.89 11.46 -1.09
N THR A 186 -15.91 12.34 -1.29
CA THR A 186 -16.14 13.79 -1.38
C THR A 186 -17.05 14.13 -2.55
N LYS A 187 -16.90 13.46 -3.70
CA LYS A 187 -17.78 13.62 -4.86
C LYS A 187 -19.24 13.26 -4.58
N ALA A 188 -19.49 12.24 -3.77
CA ALA A 188 -20.85 11.85 -3.41
C ALA A 188 -21.54 12.88 -2.50
N VAL A 189 -20.77 13.63 -1.70
CA VAL A 189 -21.29 14.60 -0.73
C VAL A 189 -21.41 16.01 -1.32
N VAL A 190 -20.44 16.43 -2.14
CA VAL A 190 -20.37 17.79 -2.68
C VAL A 190 -21.10 17.89 -4.01
N LYS A 191 -22.22 18.64 -4.03
CA LYS A 191 -23.02 18.88 -5.24
C LYS A 191 -22.37 19.87 -6.21
N ASP A 192 -21.59 20.82 -5.69
CA ASP A 192 -20.95 21.85 -6.51
C ASP A 192 -19.71 21.32 -7.24
N LYS A 193 -19.78 21.35 -8.58
CA LYS A 193 -18.70 20.91 -9.48
C LYS A 193 -17.46 21.82 -9.40
N ILE A 194 -17.60 23.08 -9.02
CA ILE A 194 -16.47 24.01 -8.93
C ILE A 194 -15.72 23.76 -7.62
N ALA A 195 -16.43 23.60 -6.50
CA ALA A 195 -15.82 23.36 -5.21
C ALA A 195 -15.00 22.06 -5.12
N ILE A 196 -15.30 21.04 -5.92
CA ILE A 196 -14.55 19.77 -5.92
C ILE A 196 -13.26 19.80 -6.75
N ARG A 197 -13.09 20.76 -7.68
CA ARG A 197 -11.89 20.87 -8.53
C ARG A 197 -10.55 20.82 -7.76
N PRO A 198 -10.34 21.57 -6.66
CA PRO A 198 -9.08 21.48 -5.91
C PRO A 198 -8.79 20.08 -5.38
N VAL A 199 -9.83 19.31 -5.01
CA VAL A 199 -9.67 17.91 -4.54
C VAL A 199 -9.15 17.01 -5.65
N TYR A 200 -9.63 17.19 -6.89
CA TYR A 200 -9.10 16.44 -8.05
C TYR A 200 -7.65 16.79 -8.33
N ILE A 201 -7.28 18.07 -8.25
CA ILE A 201 -5.91 18.53 -8.51
C ILE A 201 -4.95 17.95 -7.46
N THR A 202 -5.28 18.06 -6.17
CA THR A 202 -4.39 17.55 -5.12
C THR A 202 -4.34 16.02 -5.09
N CYS A 203 -5.43 15.32 -5.39
CA CYS A 203 -5.42 13.87 -5.59
C CYS A 203 -4.54 13.45 -6.77
N ALA A 204 -4.57 14.19 -7.89
CA ALA A 204 -3.73 13.92 -9.05
C ALA A 204 -2.24 14.13 -8.72
N ILE A 205 -1.89 15.23 -8.04
CA ILE A 205 -0.52 15.49 -7.58
C ILE A 205 -0.05 14.39 -6.63
N TYR A 206 -0.88 14.00 -5.66
CA TYR A 206 -0.54 12.95 -4.70
C TYR A 206 -0.33 11.58 -5.36
N ASN A 207 -1.16 11.20 -6.34
CA ASN A 207 -0.95 9.97 -7.09
C ASN A 207 0.28 10.05 -8.01
N LEU A 208 0.57 11.22 -8.57
CA LEU A 208 1.74 11.43 -9.43
C LEU A 208 3.05 11.24 -8.66
N THR A 209 3.12 11.61 -7.38
CA THR A 209 4.32 11.37 -6.57
C THR A 209 4.57 9.88 -6.32
N LYS A 210 3.51 9.06 -6.21
CA LYS A 210 3.62 7.58 -6.17
C LYS A 210 4.08 6.99 -7.50
N VAL A 211 3.59 7.52 -8.61
CA VAL A 211 4.09 7.13 -9.94
C VAL A 211 5.57 7.51 -10.11
N ALA A 212 5.98 8.68 -9.63
CA ALA A 212 7.38 9.09 -9.62
C ALA A 212 8.26 8.15 -8.77
N MET A 213 7.73 7.63 -7.65
CA MET A 213 8.41 6.60 -6.87
C MET A 213 8.62 5.32 -7.68
N VAL A 214 7.59 4.82 -8.35
CA VAL A 214 7.70 3.65 -9.23
C VAL A 214 8.73 3.91 -10.34
N ALA A 215 8.69 5.09 -10.96
CA ALA A 215 9.67 5.47 -11.98
C ALA A 215 11.12 5.49 -11.46
N LEU A 216 11.34 5.95 -10.22
CA LEU A 216 12.67 5.91 -9.59
C LEU A 216 13.20 4.47 -9.49
N HIS A 217 12.39 3.54 -8.99
CA HIS A 217 12.79 2.13 -8.87
C HIS A 217 13.06 1.47 -10.22
N TRP A 218 12.28 1.79 -11.25
CA TRP A 218 12.52 1.31 -12.61
C TRP A 218 13.72 1.95 -13.30
N SER A 219 14.11 3.17 -12.90
CA SER A 219 15.29 3.85 -13.44
C SER A 219 16.62 3.24 -12.97
N TYR A 220 16.61 2.51 -11.84
CA TYR A 220 17.79 1.86 -11.31
C TYR A 220 17.94 0.44 -11.88
N SER A 221 18.94 0.25 -12.74
CA SER A 221 19.23 -1.05 -13.35
C SER A 221 19.88 -2.01 -12.34
N PRO A 222 19.41 -3.26 -12.23
CA PRO A 222 20.05 -4.32 -11.43
C PRO A 222 21.52 -4.56 -11.80
N THR A 223 21.92 -4.24 -13.02
CA THR A 223 23.31 -4.36 -13.48
C THR A 223 24.28 -3.42 -12.76
N LYS A 224 23.77 -2.41 -12.03
CA LYS A 224 24.58 -1.46 -11.23
C LYS A 224 24.75 -1.90 -9.78
N LEU A 225 24.05 -2.96 -9.34
CA LEU A 225 24.17 -3.47 -7.97
C LEU A 225 25.56 -4.00 -7.66
N HIS A 226 26.21 -4.59 -8.67
CA HIS A 226 27.52 -5.20 -8.53
C HIS A 226 28.49 -4.59 -9.55
N SER A 227 29.74 -4.42 -9.15
CA SER A 227 30.80 -3.97 -10.03
C SER A 227 31.13 -5.06 -11.06
N SER A 228 31.24 -4.68 -12.34
CA SER A 228 31.55 -5.62 -13.42
C SER A 228 32.99 -6.13 -13.40
N VAL A 229 33.89 -5.45 -12.67
CA VAL A 229 35.32 -5.74 -12.67
C VAL A 229 35.65 -6.87 -11.70
N ASP A 230 35.12 -6.77 -10.49
CA ASP A 230 35.47 -7.59 -9.32
C ASP A 230 34.24 -8.28 -8.69
N GLY A 231 33.03 -7.99 -9.17
CA GLY A 231 31.80 -8.61 -8.68
C GLY A 231 31.43 -8.19 -7.26
N THR A 232 32.00 -7.09 -6.75
CA THR A 232 31.70 -6.54 -5.41
C THR A 232 30.40 -5.77 -5.42
N TYR A 233 29.72 -5.71 -4.28
CA TYR A 233 28.48 -4.95 -4.14
C TYR A 233 28.75 -3.45 -4.09
N ASN A 234 28.08 -2.68 -4.95
CA ASN A 234 28.26 -1.24 -5.03
C ASN A 234 27.38 -0.52 -4.00
N GLN A 235 27.85 -0.49 -2.76
CA GLN A 235 27.15 0.14 -1.63
C GLN A 235 26.88 1.64 -1.89
N THR A 236 27.83 2.37 -2.46
CA THR A 236 27.71 3.82 -2.69
C THR A 236 26.57 4.18 -3.65
N GLU A 237 26.45 3.45 -4.77
CA GLU A 237 25.34 3.66 -5.71
C GLU A 237 23.99 3.31 -5.05
N MET A 238 23.94 2.25 -4.25
CA MET A 238 22.73 1.87 -3.53
C MET A 238 22.33 2.91 -2.47
N ASP A 239 23.29 3.47 -1.75
CA ASP A 239 23.06 4.52 -0.76
C ASP A 239 22.50 5.78 -1.40
N LEU A 240 23.06 6.18 -2.56
CA LEU A 240 22.56 7.30 -3.35
C LEU A 240 21.14 7.04 -3.89
N PHE A 241 20.86 5.81 -4.31
CA PHE A 241 19.52 5.39 -4.71
C PHE A 241 18.52 5.54 -3.54
N TYR A 242 18.85 5.00 -2.37
CA TYR A 242 18.00 5.11 -1.19
C TYR A 242 17.83 6.55 -0.73
N PHE A 243 18.86 7.38 -0.85
CA PHE A 243 18.77 8.81 -0.53
C PHE A 243 17.68 9.51 -1.37
N LYS A 244 17.67 9.27 -2.69
CA LYS A 244 16.63 9.79 -3.59
C LYS A 244 15.25 9.22 -3.25
N PHE A 245 15.19 7.93 -2.93
CA PHE A 245 13.97 7.27 -2.49
C PHE A 245 13.36 7.94 -1.24
N TRP A 246 14.18 8.20 -0.21
CA TRP A 246 13.72 8.84 1.03
C TRP A 246 13.21 10.27 0.80
N LEU A 247 13.84 11.02 -0.11
CA LEU A 247 13.37 12.34 -0.51
C LEU A 247 11.98 12.26 -1.17
N ILE A 248 11.77 11.33 -2.10
CA ILE A 248 10.46 11.13 -2.74
C ILE A 248 9.42 10.68 -1.70
N GLN A 249 9.78 9.79 -0.75
CA GLN A 249 8.85 9.40 0.33
C GLN A 249 8.38 10.60 1.14
N LEU A 250 9.30 11.50 1.50
CA LEU A 250 8.95 12.73 2.21
C LEU A 250 7.96 13.58 1.41
N ILE A 251 8.21 13.74 0.10
CA ILE A 251 7.30 14.45 -0.81
C ILE A 251 5.91 13.77 -0.86
N ILE A 252 5.85 12.44 -0.88
CA ILE A 252 4.58 11.68 -0.86
C ILE A 252 3.79 11.99 0.42
N ILE A 253 4.43 11.99 1.59
CA ILE A 253 3.75 12.27 2.86
C ILE A 253 3.22 13.72 2.90
N TYR A 254 4.01 14.70 2.45
CA TYR A 254 3.55 16.09 2.33
C TYR A 254 2.38 16.23 1.35
N ALA A 255 2.45 15.58 0.19
CA ALA A 255 1.37 15.58 -0.79
C ALA A 255 0.09 14.94 -0.24
N SER A 256 0.19 13.86 0.54
CA SER A 256 -0.94 13.24 1.24
C SER A 256 -1.60 14.21 2.23
N LEU A 257 -0.81 14.91 3.03
CA LEU A 257 -1.36 15.87 4.00
C LEU A 257 -2.09 17.03 3.30
N ILE A 258 -1.50 17.57 2.23
CA ILE A 258 -2.13 18.62 1.41
C ILE A 258 -3.46 18.12 0.83
N TYR A 259 -3.49 16.88 0.36
CA TYR A 259 -4.71 16.25 -0.14
C TYR A 259 -5.79 16.15 0.95
N ASP A 260 -5.46 15.65 2.14
CA ASP A 260 -6.39 15.53 3.26
C ASP A 260 -6.93 16.89 3.73
N ILE A 261 -6.06 17.91 3.86
CA ILE A 261 -6.45 19.27 4.22
C ILE A 261 -7.42 19.85 3.17
N THR A 262 -7.15 19.60 1.89
CA THR A 262 -8.00 20.08 0.79
C THR A 262 -9.38 19.42 0.83
N VAL A 263 -9.44 18.11 1.05
CA VAL A 263 -10.70 17.37 1.21
C VAL A 263 -11.49 17.91 2.40
N TYR A 264 -10.83 18.08 3.54
CA TYR A 264 -11.45 18.65 4.74
C TYR A 264 -12.01 20.04 4.47
N TRP A 265 -11.24 20.93 3.86
CA TRP A 265 -11.68 22.30 3.57
C TRP A 265 -12.90 22.34 2.64
N VAL A 266 -12.91 21.50 1.59
CA VAL A 266 -14.03 21.44 0.63
C VAL A 266 -15.29 20.85 1.27
N LEU A 267 -15.17 19.77 2.04
CA LEU A 267 -16.29 19.23 2.81
C LEU A 267 -16.81 20.27 3.80
N ARG A 268 -15.89 20.98 4.47
CA ARG A 268 -16.25 21.97 5.48
C ARG A 268 -17.10 23.09 4.90
N LYS A 269 -16.71 23.61 3.73
CA LYS A 269 -17.39 24.73 3.06
C LYS A 269 -18.78 24.37 2.54
N ASN A 270 -18.98 23.11 2.11
CA ASN A 270 -20.22 22.68 1.45
C ASN A 270 -21.23 22.03 2.40
N VAL A 271 -20.79 21.39 3.48
CA VAL A 271 -21.68 20.63 4.38
C VAL A 271 -22.05 21.42 5.63
N PHE A 272 -21.13 22.19 6.23
CA PHE A 272 -21.40 22.82 7.55
C PHE A 272 -22.20 24.12 7.51
N LYS A 273 -22.49 24.68 6.34
CA LYS A 273 -23.41 25.84 6.28
C LYS A 273 -24.77 25.49 6.88
N ASP A 274 -25.17 24.23 6.78
CA ASP A 274 -26.47 23.76 7.23
C ASP A 274 -26.46 23.26 8.68
N PHE A 275 -25.31 22.86 9.23
CA PHE A 275 -25.21 22.28 10.58
C PHE A 275 -24.95 23.29 11.70
N ASN A 276 -24.39 24.46 11.41
CA ASN A 276 -24.09 25.47 12.45
C ASN A 276 -25.34 26.01 13.18
N MET A 277 -26.55 25.77 12.66
CA MET A 277 -27.79 26.20 13.30
C MET A 277 -28.33 25.24 14.36
N THR A 278 -27.84 24.00 14.41
CA THR A 278 -28.37 22.98 15.30
C THR A 278 -27.22 22.11 15.78
N THR A 279 -26.70 22.31 17.00
CA THR A 279 -26.73 21.30 18.08
C THR A 279 -25.58 21.33 19.10
N GLN A 280 -25.99 21.14 20.35
CA GLN A 280 -25.20 20.69 21.49
C GLN A 280 -25.07 19.15 21.51
N PHE A 281 -24.49 18.52 20.49
CA PHE A 281 -24.27 17.06 20.53
C PHE A 281 -22.87 16.69 21.05
N GLY A 282 -22.80 15.64 21.86
CA GLY A 282 -21.55 15.09 22.40
C GLY A 282 -20.67 14.42 21.34
N PHE A 283 -19.35 14.40 21.59
CA PHE A 283 -18.30 13.92 20.68
C PHE A 283 -18.60 12.58 20.00
N VAL A 284 -19.07 11.57 20.75
CA VAL A 284 -19.31 10.22 20.21
C VAL A 284 -20.43 10.20 19.18
N ARG A 285 -21.50 10.99 19.41
CA ARG A 285 -22.63 11.10 18.46
C ARG A 285 -22.18 11.81 17.19
N SER A 286 -21.34 12.84 17.33
CA SER A 286 -20.73 13.53 16.20
C SER A 286 -19.78 12.61 15.42
N PHE A 287 -18.94 11.83 16.09
CA PHE A 287 -18.03 10.86 15.44
C PHE A 287 -18.79 9.77 14.65
N LYS A 288 -19.89 9.23 15.21
CA LYS A 288 -20.71 8.22 14.54
C LYS A 288 -21.39 8.80 13.30
N ASN A 289 -21.98 9.99 13.43
CA ASN A 289 -22.89 10.54 12.44
C ASN A 289 -22.19 11.36 11.35
N LEU A 290 -21.00 11.90 11.62
CA LEU A 290 -20.27 12.77 10.69
C LEU A 290 -18.98 12.11 10.22
N SER A 291 -18.93 11.77 8.93
CA SER A 291 -17.72 11.26 8.27
C SER A 291 -16.55 12.26 8.31
N GLU A 292 -16.86 13.54 8.50
CA GLU A 292 -15.92 14.65 8.56
C GLU A 292 -15.02 14.58 9.78
N PHE A 293 -15.56 14.19 10.94
CA PHE A 293 -14.77 14.12 12.17
C PHE A 293 -13.66 13.07 12.10
N ARG A 294 -13.90 11.99 11.35
CA ARG A 294 -12.89 10.96 11.07
C ARG A 294 -11.74 11.51 10.24
N ILE A 295 -12.05 12.30 9.21
CA ILE A 295 -11.05 12.96 8.34
C ILE A 295 -10.21 13.94 9.16
N ILE A 296 -10.82 14.69 10.10
CA ILE A 296 -10.07 15.59 11.00
C ILE A 296 -9.10 14.81 11.89
N ILE A 297 -9.53 13.71 12.50
CA ILE A 297 -8.64 12.88 13.32
C ILE A 297 -7.48 12.35 12.48
N CYS A 298 -7.73 11.85 11.27
CA CYS A 298 -6.67 11.40 10.36
C CYS A 298 -5.70 12.53 10.03
N ALA A 299 -6.19 13.71 9.68
CA ALA A 299 -5.36 14.87 9.39
C ALA A 299 -4.49 15.28 10.59
N LEU A 300 -5.04 15.24 11.82
CA LEU A 300 -4.31 15.52 13.04
C LEU A 300 -3.21 14.50 13.30
N ILE A 301 -3.52 13.21 13.16
CA ILE A 301 -2.54 12.11 13.26
C ILE A 301 -1.42 12.34 12.22
N HIS A 302 -1.78 12.65 10.97
CA HIS A 302 -0.81 12.92 9.91
C HIS A 302 0.11 14.11 10.22
N ILE A 303 -0.39 15.21 10.78
CA ILE A 303 0.44 16.36 11.16
C ILE A 303 1.48 15.99 12.23
N VAL A 304 1.08 15.21 13.23
CA VAL A 304 1.98 14.75 14.30
C VAL A 304 3.05 13.82 13.76
N PHE A 305 2.64 12.77 13.03
CA PHE A 305 3.59 11.81 12.48
C PHE A 305 4.50 12.40 11.40
N LEU A 306 3.99 13.32 10.56
CA LEU A 306 4.80 14.04 9.57
C LEU A 306 5.92 14.82 10.25
N SER A 307 5.63 15.51 11.36
CA SER A 307 6.64 16.28 12.09
C SER A 307 7.77 15.36 12.59
N ILE A 308 7.43 14.17 13.09
CA ILE A 308 8.39 13.15 13.54
C ILE A 308 9.21 12.61 12.36
N VAL A 309 8.55 12.20 11.28
CA VAL A 309 9.23 11.62 10.10
C VAL A 309 10.17 12.64 9.45
N SER A 310 9.71 13.88 9.25
CA SER A 310 10.53 14.95 8.70
C SER A 310 11.78 15.20 9.54
N PHE A 311 11.65 15.22 10.87
CA PHE A 311 12.78 15.39 11.78
C PHE A 311 13.81 14.27 11.66
N ILE A 312 13.37 13.01 11.65
CA ILE A 312 14.28 11.85 11.53
C ILE A 312 14.98 11.85 10.16
N ILE A 313 14.29 12.20 9.07
CA ILE A 313 14.91 12.32 7.75
C ILE A 313 15.97 13.43 7.75
N ILE A 314 15.69 14.59 8.34
CA ILE A 314 16.70 15.67 8.47
C ILE A 314 17.94 15.19 9.24
N ILE A 315 17.75 14.44 10.33
CA ILE A 315 18.86 13.84 11.09
C ILE A 315 19.68 12.88 10.22
N LYS A 316 19.02 12.01 9.44
CA LYS A 316 19.73 11.11 8.52
C LYS A 316 20.56 11.87 7.50
N PHE A 317 19.99 12.91 6.90
CA PHE A 317 20.70 13.78 5.95
C PHE A 317 21.91 14.46 6.62
N TYR A 318 21.73 14.94 7.86
CA TYR A 318 22.82 15.54 8.62
C TYR A 318 23.97 14.56 8.86
N PHE A 319 23.69 13.33 9.31
CA PHE A 319 24.74 12.32 9.53
C PHE A 319 25.43 11.88 8.23
N TYR A 320 24.68 11.80 7.13
CA TYR A 320 25.23 11.49 5.82
C TYR A 320 26.24 12.56 5.37
N TYR A 321 25.86 13.84 5.37
CA TYR A 321 26.73 14.92 4.90
C TYR A 321 27.84 15.31 5.88
N SER A 322 27.60 15.25 7.19
CA SER A 322 28.56 15.67 8.22
C SER A 322 29.56 14.59 8.58
N LYS A 323 29.14 13.31 8.58
CA LYS A 323 29.96 12.18 9.06
C LYS A 323 30.26 11.12 8.00
N GLY A 324 29.66 11.20 6.80
CA GLY A 324 29.80 10.16 5.78
C GLY A 324 29.15 8.84 6.18
N TYR A 325 28.26 8.84 7.17
CA TYR A 325 27.60 7.62 7.63
C TYR A 325 26.40 7.29 6.75
N SER A 326 26.59 6.37 5.80
CA SER A 326 25.54 5.96 4.87
C SER A 326 24.70 4.78 5.36
N ASN A 327 25.29 3.88 6.16
CA ASN A 327 24.67 2.63 6.63
C ASN A 327 23.70 2.77 7.83
N LEU A 328 23.22 3.98 8.13
CA LEU A 328 22.29 4.18 9.24
C LEU A 328 20.87 3.72 8.87
N ASN A 329 20.43 2.65 9.53
CA ASN A 329 19.05 2.15 9.44
C ASN A 329 18.15 2.86 10.45
N PHE A 330 17.16 3.60 9.96
CA PHE A 330 16.22 4.38 10.78
C PHE A 330 14.80 3.78 10.80
N ALA A 331 14.61 2.55 10.30
CA ALA A 331 13.31 1.84 10.28
C ALA A 331 12.13 2.69 9.75
N PHE A 332 12.40 3.58 8.79
CA PHE A 332 11.41 4.53 8.27
C PHE A 332 10.20 3.87 7.62
N ASP A 333 10.41 2.73 6.97
CA ASP A 333 9.33 2.00 6.30
C ASP A 333 8.26 1.54 7.29
N ASP A 334 8.62 1.22 8.54
CA ASP A 334 7.67 0.81 9.57
C ASP A 334 6.79 1.98 10.02
N ILE A 335 7.40 3.16 10.20
CA ILE A 335 6.66 4.40 10.53
C ILE A 335 5.73 4.76 9.38
N ARG A 336 6.22 4.72 8.13
CA ARG A 336 5.42 4.97 6.93
C ARG A 336 4.24 4.00 6.82
N ASN A 337 4.49 2.69 6.97
CA ASN A 337 3.45 1.66 6.94
C ASN A 337 2.39 1.88 8.03
N SER A 338 2.80 2.38 9.21
CA SER A 338 1.87 2.72 10.30
C SER A 338 0.98 3.92 9.94
N ILE A 339 1.54 4.99 9.37
CA ILE A 339 0.80 6.18 8.94
C ILE A 339 -0.25 5.80 7.89
N TYR A 340 0.16 5.08 6.85
CA TYR A 340 -0.75 4.65 5.79
C TYR A 340 -1.78 3.64 6.28
N GLY A 341 -1.39 2.76 7.19
CA GLY A 341 -2.30 1.82 7.85
C GLY A 341 -3.49 2.56 8.46
N VAL A 342 -3.23 3.64 9.21
CA VAL A 342 -4.30 4.46 9.82
C VAL A 342 -5.21 5.07 8.75
N GLN A 343 -4.65 5.64 7.67
CA GLN A 343 -5.44 6.25 6.59
C GLN A 343 -6.37 5.22 5.93
N TYR A 344 -5.86 4.02 5.62
CA TYR A 344 -6.65 2.97 5.00
C TYR A 344 -7.66 2.36 5.98
N TYR A 345 -7.34 2.16 7.27
CA TYR A 345 -8.31 1.70 8.26
C TYR A 345 -9.54 2.61 8.34
N THR A 346 -9.35 3.93 8.19
CA THR A 346 -10.45 4.89 8.17
C THR A 346 -11.41 4.66 7.01
N ILE A 347 -10.94 4.18 5.84
CA ILE A 347 -11.80 3.78 4.72
C ILE A 347 -12.77 2.69 5.17
N PHE A 348 -12.25 1.67 5.85
CA PHE A 348 -13.06 0.54 6.29
C PHE A 348 -14.07 0.94 7.37
N ILE A 349 -13.62 1.73 8.35
CA ILE A 349 -14.49 2.27 9.40
C ILE A 349 -15.61 3.13 8.79
N ASP A 350 -15.29 3.96 7.80
CA ASP A 350 -16.28 4.82 7.13
C ASP A 350 -17.36 3.99 6.44
N GLN A 351 -17.01 2.92 5.73
CA GLN A 351 -17.99 2.03 5.09
C GLN A 351 -18.92 1.33 6.10
N ILE A 352 -18.37 0.82 7.20
CA ILE A 352 -19.16 0.16 8.25
C ILE A 352 -20.20 1.12 8.83
N LEU A 353 -19.79 2.36 9.11
CA LEU A 353 -20.65 3.37 9.72
C LEU A 353 -21.72 3.88 8.75
N LEU A 354 -21.39 4.08 7.47
CA LEU A 354 -22.36 4.48 6.44
C LEU A 354 -23.44 3.41 6.22
N MET A 355 -23.08 2.15 6.31
CA MET A 355 -24.05 1.06 6.20
C MET A 355 -25.04 1.08 7.36
N ARG A 356 -24.55 1.25 8.59
CA ARG A 356 -25.41 1.32 9.77
C ARG A 356 -26.38 2.50 9.75
N SER A 357 -25.92 3.68 9.33
CA SER A 357 -26.80 4.86 9.24
C SER A 357 -27.89 4.68 8.18
N SER A 358 -27.58 4.02 7.07
CA SER A 358 -28.57 3.72 6.03
C SER A 358 -29.69 2.79 6.52
N SER A 359 -29.36 1.77 7.33
CA SER A 359 -30.35 0.86 7.90
C SER A 359 -31.23 1.51 8.97
N GLU A 360 -30.67 2.38 9.81
CA GLU A 360 -31.42 3.13 10.84
C GLU A 360 -32.45 4.06 10.16
N SER A 361 -32.08 4.67 9.02
CA SER A 361 -32.96 5.56 8.24
C SER A 361 -34.18 4.83 7.65
N SER A 362 -34.02 3.57 7.23
CA SER A 362 -35.12 2.77 6.66
C SER A 362 -36.07 2.19 7.71
N ALA A 363 -35.59 1.95 8.93
CA ALA A 363 -36.42 1.39 10.00
C ALA A 363 -37.39 2.44 10.59
N GLY A 364 -36.94 3.70 10.69
CA GLY A 364 -37.73 4.78 11.28
C GLY A 364 -38.93 5.27 10.46
N SER A 365 -39.06 4.86 9.18
CA SER A 365 -40.16 5.29 8.31
C SER A 365 -41.35 4.33 8.25
N SER A 366 -41.29 3.19 8.96
CA SER A 366 -42.31 2.12 8.83
C SER A 366 -43.37 2.08 9.95
N GLU A 367 -43.30 2.95 10.97
CA GLU A 367 -44.23 2.94 12.12
C GLU A 367 -45.03 4.24 12.25
N VAL A 368 -45.82 4.59 11.24
CA VAL A 368 -47.07 5.35 11.45
C VAL A 368 -48.13 4.79 10.49
N LEU A 369 -48.36 3.48 10.55
CA LEU A 369 -49.68 2.98 10.17
C LEU A 369 -50.58 3.28 11.37
N GLY A 370 -51.26 4.41 11.29
CA GLY A 370 -52.28 4.77 12.25
C GLY A 370 -53.23 3.60 12.42
N THR A 371 -53.27 3.05 13.63
CA THR A 371 -54.49 2.45 14.15
C THR A 371 -55.57 3.51 14.00
N GLY A 372 -56.32 3.40 12.91
CA GLY A 372 -57.61 4.03 12.77
C GLY A 372 -58.44 3.54 13.95
N THR A 373 -58.48 4.36 14.99
CA THR A 373 -59.52 4.31 16.00
C THR A 373 -60.82 4.50 15.24
N ASN A 374 -61.48 3.38 14.94
CA ASN A 374 -62.90 3.36 14.62
C ASN A 374 -63.63 3.82 15.89
N ASN A 375 -63.68 5.13 16.10
CA ASN A 375 -64.70 5.74 16.93
C ASN A 375 -66.02 5.58 16.16
N THR A 376 -66.71 4.47 16.42
CA THR A 376 -68.15 4.37 16.25
C THR A 376 -68.81 5.33 17.23
N THR A 377 -68.82 6.62 16.90
CA THR A 377 -69.77 7.57 17.47
C THR A 377 -71.00 7.60 16.59
N ASN A 378 -72.00 6.82 16.99
CA ASN A 378 -73.39 7.02 16.60
C ASN A 378 -73.77 8.46 16.97
N GLY A 379 -73.86 9.32 15.96
CA GLY A 379 -74.14 10.73 16.12
C GLY A 379 -74.65 11.31 14.82
N SER A 380 -75.92 11.07 14.55
CA SER A 380 -76.71 11.76 13.53
C SER A 380 -76.51 13.28 13.63
N ARG A 381 -75.92 13.88 12.59
CA ARG A 381 -76.27 15.21 12.07
C ARG A 381 -75.50 15.46 10.78
N SER A 382 -76.25 15.46 9.68
CA SER A 382 -75.82 15.92 8.37
C SER A 382 -75.39 17.38 8.44
N LEU A 383 -74.09 17.64 8.26
CA LEU A 383 -73.57 18.97 7.92
C LEU A 383 -72.83 18.83 6.59
N ASN A 384 -73.51 19.27 5.54
CA ASN A 384 -72.97 19.43 4.19
C ASN A 384 -71.89 20.53 4.20
N PHE A 385 -70.64 20.16 4.40
CA PHE A 385 -69.52 21.02 4.03
C PHE A 385 -69.23 20.84 2.54
N LYS A 386 -69.74 21.78 1.73
CA LYS A 386 -69.30 21.99 0.36
C LYS A 386 -67.85 22.46 0.38
N PHE A 387 -66.90 21.56 0.12
CA PHE A 387 -65.58 21.96 -0.34
C PHE A 387 -65.71 22.48 -1.77
N ASN A 388 -65.57 23.79 -1.92
CA ASN A 388 -65.49 24.45 -3.21
C ASN A 388 -64.17 24.03 -3.88
N ASN A 389 -64.28 23.19 -4.89
CA ASN A 389 -63.18 22.74 -5.73
C ASN A 389 -62.75 23.92 -6.63
N SER A 390 -61.84 24.74 -6.12
CA SER A 390 -61.14 25.76 -6.89
C SER A 390 -60.10 25.07 -7.77
N ASN A 391 -60.49 24.83 -9.03
CA ASN A 391 -59.59 24.52 -10.14
C ASN A 391 -58.53 25.61 -10.30
N ASN A 392 -57.41 25.48 -9.59
CA ASN A 392 -56.16 26.06 -10.05
C ASN A 392 -55.42 24.98 -10.84
N ASN A 393 -55.50 25.10 -12.17
CA ASN A 393 -54.64 24.40 -13.12
C ASN A 393 -53.19 24.81 -12.84
N LEU A 394 -52.53 24.05 -11.97
CA LEU A 394 -51.09 24.10 -11.83
C LEU A 394 -50.50 23.31 -13.01
N TYR A 395 -50.14 24.06 -14.05
CA TYR A 395 -49.40 23.56 -15.21
C TYR A 395 -48.09 22.95 -14.72
N ILE A 396 -48.07 21.63 -14.57
CA ILE A 396 -46.83 20.87 -14.37
C ILE A 396 -46.23 20.71 -15.76
N ASP A 397 -45.18 21.49 -16.03
CA ASP A 397 -44.36 21.41 -17.23
C ASP A 397 -43.79 19.98 -17.39
N PRO A 398 -44.17 19.23 -18.44
CA PRO A 398 -43.70 17.87 -18.67
C PRO A 398 -42.25 17.80 -19.21
N ASN A 399 -41.52 18.92 -19.31
CA ASN A 399 -40.16 18.95 -19.84
C ASN A 399 -39.02 19.03 -18.80
N SER A 400 -39.28 18.91 -17.50
CA SER A 400 -38.19 18.80 -16.50
C SER A 400 -37.61 17.38 -16.44
N LYS A 401 -36.84 17.03 -17.48
CA LYS A 401 -36.06 15.79 -17.66
C LYS A 401 -34.84 15.73 -16.72
N TYR A 402 -35.02 15.88 -15.41
CA TYR A 402 -34.00 15.56 -14.40
C TYR A 402 -34.62 14.98 -13.14
N GLN A 403 -35.37 13.88 -13.30
CA GLN A 403 -35.66 12.99 -12.18
C GLN A 403 -34.42 12.18 -11.83
N TYR A 404 -33.93 12.40 -10.60
CA TYR A 404 -32.95 11.56 -9.94
C TYR A 404 -33.45 10.11 -9.88
N LYS A 405 -32.76 9.24 -10.61
CA LYS A 405 -32.87 7.80 -10.47
C LYS A 405 -32.36 7.43 -9.08
N ASN A 406 -33.29 7.07 -8.21
CA ASN A 406 -33.04 6.42 -6.93
C ASN A 406 -32.26 5.11 -7.20
N LEU A 407 -30.93 5.13 -7.00
CA LEU A 407 -30.09 3.93 -7.02
C LEU A 407 -30.34 3.16 -5.72
N GLY A 408 -31.43 2.40 -5.68
CA GLY A 408 -31.79 1.61 -4.50
C GLY A 408 -32.77 0.46 -4.72
N SER A 409 -33.38 0.30 -5.90
CA SER A 409 -34.29 -0.82 -6.16
C SER A 409 -33.64 -1.88 -7.06
N THR A 410 -33.38 -3.05 -6.47
CA THR A 410 -33.17 -4.32 -7.16
C THR A 410 -34.44 -4.73 -7.91
N PRO A 411 -34.37 -5.20 -9.16
CA PRO A 411 -35.50 -5.87 -9.78
C PRO A 411 -35.63 -7.28 -9.21
N SER A 412 -36.80 -7.57 -8.66
CA SER A 412 -37.29 -8.94 -8.46
C SER A 412 -37.54 -9.57 -9.82
N ILE A 413 -36.89 -10.69 -10.09
CA ILE A 413 -37.11 -11.52 -11.28
C ILE A 413 -38.11 -12.62 -10.88
N ASN A 414 -39.21 -12.72 -11.63
CA ASN A 414 -40.01 -13.93 -11.77
C ASN A 414 -39.29 -14.90 -12.69
#